data_AF-A0A938FRQ2-F1
#
_entry.id   AF-A0A938FRQ2-F1
#
_cell.length_a   1.000
_cell.length_b   1.000
_cell.length_c   1.000
_cell.angle_alpha   90.00
_cell.angle_beta   90.00
_cell.angle_gamma   90.00
#
_symmetry.space_group_name_H-M   'P 1'
#
loop_
_entity.id
_entity.type
_entity.pdbx_description
1 polymer ?
#
loop_
_entity_poly.entity_id
_entity_poly.type
_entity_poly.pdbx_seq_one_letter_code
_entity_poly.pdbx_strand_id
1 'polypeptide(L)'
;MRLLSFLVAAGMAAGGQIEELVDAARSTPPEFAADALIRLAESRLVEGRARKRELLEEAFRLASAAQEPFKMRFSGERHFDSRAGFRGRAYALDLDALSLQCRAVSAMLRIQETRRARQLFESTVLPPAPDLRAPEQMAYDFALFEQTREALASRGFRPQLVPALPPQDGGNVPQGQAPVRYWQSPDAAALLARLQALQPPRESSAEWRAAFEAFLDATAEWSETKAEEPAGVFHQKCLLLGNALPTVSPGPQRFRVLQVYLDVLVQSPLQQESRIEWFLPVRELLARADGDLLDRLRHARHPVIALYAGLERALAPARIPPAAFR
;
A
#
# COMPACT_ATOMS: atom_id res chain seq x y z
N MET A 1 -3.56 -45.75 -0.02
CA MET A 1 -4.14 -44.94 1.08
C MET A 1 -3.26 -43.81 1.60
N ARG A 2 -1.92 -43.87 1.58
CA ARG A 2 -1.08 -42.79 2.15
C ARG A 2 -1.06 -41.46 1.36
N LEU A 3 -1.21 -41.48 0.03
CA LEU A 3 -1.25 -40.27 -0.80
C LEU A 3 -2.52 -39.42 -0.60
N LEU A 4 -3.67 -40.05 -0.35
CA LEU A 4 -4.92 -39.34 -0.06
C LEU A 4 -4.88 -38.66 1.33
N SER A 5 -4.22 -39.26 2.32
CA SER A 5 -4.12 -38.68 3.67
C SER A 5 -3.24 -37.43 3.73
N PHE A 6 -2.17 -37.35 2.93
CA PHE A 6 -1.31 -36.16 2.85
C PHE A 6 -1.99 -34.98 2.14
N LEU A 7 -2.76 -35.24 1.08
CA LEU A 7 -3.52 -34.20 0.36
C LEU A 7 -4.63 -33.59 1.23
N VAL A 8 -5.32 -34.42 2.03
CA VAL A 8 -6.36 -33.94 2.95
C VAL A 8 -5.75 -33.11 4.09
N ALA A 9 -4.63 -33.53 4.66
CA ALA A 9 -3.96 -32.80 5.74
C ALA A 9 -3.39 -31.44 5.28
N ALA A 10 -2.80 -31.38 4.08
CA ALA A 10 -2.32 -30.13 3.49
C ALA A 10 -3.47 -29.17 3.17
N GLY A 11 -4.60 -29.69 2.67
CA GLY A 11 -5.81 -28.90 2.44
C GLY A 11 -6.42 -28.33 3.72
N MET A 12 -6.43 -29.10 4.82
CA MET A 12 -6.94 -28.62 6.12
C MET A 12 -6.03 -27.57 6.77
N ALA A 13 -4.71 -27.73 6.68
CA ALA A 13 -3.75 -26.73 7.18
C ALA A 13 -3.80 -25.41 6.38
N ALA A 14 -3.95 -25.50 5.05
CA ALA A 14 -4.15 -24.34 4.19
C ALA A 14 -5.49 -23.64 4.47
N GLY A 15 -6.57 -24.41 4.69
CA GLY A 15 -7.88 -23.87 5.09
C GLY A 15 -7.84 -23.09 6.40
N GLY A 16 -7.16 -23.63 7.43
CA GLY A 16 -6.97 -22.94 8.71
C GLY A 16 -6.21 -21.61 8.57
N GLN A 17 -5.13 -21.62 7.79
CA GLN A 17 -4.33 -20.42 7.52
C GLN A 17 -5.13 -19.32 6.79
N ILE A 18 -6.05 -19.69 5.89
CA ILE A 18 -6.88 -18.70 5.17
C ILE A 18 -7.87 -18.03 6.12
N GLU A 19 -8.55 -18.80 6.96
CA GLU A 19 -9.52 -18.23 7.91
C GLU A 19 -8.83 -17.33 8.94
N GLU A 20 -7.63 -17.68 9.40
CA GLU A 20 -6.80 -16.80 10.23
C GLU A 20 -6.49 -15.46 9.53
N LEU A 21 -6.18 -15.48 8.23
CA LEU A 21 -5.93 -14.26 7.44
C LEU A 21 -7.21 -13.45 7.22
N VAL A 22 -8.36 -14.10 7.04
CA VAL A 22 -9.66 -13.44 6.94
C VAL A 22 -10.02 -12.75 8.25
N ASP A 23 -9.83 -13.42 9.39
CA ASP A 23 -10.11 -12.84 10.71
C ASP A 23 -9.12 -11.73 11.08
N ALA A 24 -7.85 -11.87 10.71
CA ALA A 24 -6.86 -10.81 10.81
C ALA A 24 -7.25 -9.59 9.95
N ALA A 25 -7.73 -9.81 8.72
CA ALA A 25 -8.20 -8.74 7.84
C ALA A 25 -9.34 -7.94 8.50
N ARG A 26 -10.33 -8.62 9.07
CA ARG A 26 -11.47 -7.99 9.77
C ARG A 26 -11.06 -7.16 10.99
N SER A 27 -9.87 -7.40 11.53
CA SER A 27 -9.32 -6.68 12.69
C SER A 27 -8.49 -5.46 12.30
N THR A 28 -8.39 -5.14 11.00
CA THR A 28 -7.64 -3.98 10.48
C THR A 28 -8.58 -2.88 9.98
N PRO A 29 -8.08 -1.64 9.77
CA PRO A 29 -8.86 -0.58 9.15
C PRO A 29 -9.51 -0.99 7.81
N PRO A 30 -10.66 -0.40 7.45
CA PRO A 30 -11.52 -0.91 6.38
C PRO A 30 -10.85 -1.05 5.01
N GLU A 31 -9.96 -0.13 4.65
CA GLU A 31 -9.18 -0.16 3.40
C GLU A 31 -8.26 -1.37 3.30
N PHE A 32 -7.59 -1.72 4.41
CA PHE A 32 -6.70 -2.87 4.49
C PHE A 32 -7.47 -4.17 4.55
N ALA A 33 -8.58 -4.20 5.29
CA ALA A 33 -9.48 -5.33 5.36
C ALA A 33 -10.05 -5.65 3.97
N ALA A 34 -10.59 -4.64 3.27
CA ALA A 34 -11.14 -4.80 1.93
C ALA A 34 -10.07 -5.28 0.92
N ASP A 35 -8.89 -4.66 0.91
CA ASP A 35 -7.79 -5.07 0.03
C ASP A 35 -7.37 -6.53 0.29
N ALA A 36 -7.20 -6.92 1.55
CA ALA A 36 -6.83 -8.27 1.94
C ALA A 36 -7.87 -9.31 1.48
N LEU A 37 -9.16 -9.04 1.71
CA LEU A 37 -10.25 -9.93 1.30
C LEU A 37 -10.34 -10.06 -0.23
N ILE A 38 -10.14 -8.96 -0.97
CA ILE A 38 -10.06 -9.00 -2.44
C ILE A 38 -8.92 -9.90 -2.89
N ARG A 39 -7.71 -9.70 -2.34
CA ARG A 39 -6.52 -10.49 -2.70
C ARG A 39 -6.71 -11.98 -2.39
N LEU A 40 -7.30 -12.32 -1.25
CA LEU A 40 -7.62 -13.70 -0.87
C LEU A 40 -8.65 -14.31 -1.84
N ALA A 41 -9.72 -13.61 -2.17
CA ALA A 41 -10.74 -14.08 -3.12
C ALA A 41 -10.18 -14.27 -4.55
N GLU A 42 -9.24 -13.42 -4.97
CA GLU A 42 -8.57 -13.55 -6.27
C GLU A 42 -7.51 -14.65 -6.30
N SER A 43 -7.00 -15.06 -5.14
CA SER A 43 -6.02 -16.13 -5.02
C SER A 43 -6.60 -17.52 -5.38
N ARG A 44 -5.70 -18.49 -5.55
CA ARG A 44 -6.06 -19.91 -5.67
C ARG A 44 -6.25 -20.60 -4.32
N LEU A 45 -5.96 -19.91 -3.22
CA LEU A 45 -6.07 -20.47 -1.87
C LEU A 45 -7.54 -20.60 -1.45
N VAL A 46 -8.37 -19.62 -1.82
CA VAL A 46 -9.82 -19.70 -1.60
C VAL A 46 -10.46 -20.51 -2.71
N GLU A 47 -11.03 -21.66 -2.36
CA GLU A 47 -11.77 -22.51 -3.29
C GLU A 47 -13.28 -22.20 -3.26
N GLY A 48 -13.94 -22.46 -4.38
CA GLY A 48 -15.40 -22.32 -4.49
C GLY A 48 -15.86 -20.89 -4.81
N ARG A 49 -16.73 -20.78 -5.82
CA ARG A 49 -17.31 -19.51 -6.26
C ARG A 49 -18.11 -18.83 -5.14
N ALA A 50 -18.85 -19.61 -4.35
CA ALA A 50 -19.67 -19.08 -3.25
C ALA A 50 -18.82 -18.37 -2.20
N ARG A 51 -17.72 -18.98 -1.74
CA ARG A 51 -16.81 -18.37 -0.76
C ARG A 51 -16.14 -17.12 -1.30
N LYS A 52 -15.65 -17.17 -2.55
CA LYS A 52 -15.09 -15.97 -3.21
C LYS A 52 -16.09 -14.83 -3.29
N ARG A 53 -17.35 -15.13 -3.64
CA ARG A 53 -18.43 -14.14 -3.67
C ARG A 53 -18.65 -13.51 -2.29
N GLU A 54 -18.71 -14.31 -1.22
CA GLU A 54 -18.88 -13.80 0.16
C GLU A 54 -17.77 -12.81 0.53
N LEU A 55 -16.50 -13.20 0.33
CA LEU A 55 -15.35 -12.34 0.64
C LEU A 55 -15.39 -11.04 -0.17
N LEU A 56 -15.76 -11.09 -1.45
CA LEU A 56 -15.85 -9.91 -2.31
C LEU A 56 -17.00 -8.98 -1.94
N GLU A 57 -18.14 -9.51 -1.51
CA GLU A 57 -19.25 -8.70 -1.00
C GLU A 57 -18.90 -8.03 0.33
N GLU A 58 -18.20 -8.75 1.21
CA GLU A 58 -17.69 -8.20 2.46
C GLU A 58 -16.66 -7.09 2.19
N ALA A 59 -15.69 -7.34 1.31
CA ALA A 59 -14.71 -6.36 0.91
C ALA A 59 -15.35 -5.09 0.32
N PHE A 60 -16.36 -5.24 -0.55
CA PHE A 60 -17.09 -4.11 -1.11
C PHE A 60 -17.77 -3.26 -0.04
N ARG A 61 -18.35 -3.88 1.00
CA ARG A 61 -18.98 -3.18 2.12
C ARG A 61 -17.96 -2.49 3.02
N LEU A 62 -16.83 -3.13 3.30
CA LEU A 62 -15.76 -2.52 4.11
C LEU A 62 -15.11 -1.34 3.38
N ALA A 63 -14.90 -1.48 2.07
CA ALA A 63 -14.29 -0.44 1.23
C ALA A 63 -14.99 0.91 1.34
N SER A 64 -16.32 0.97 1.49
CA SER A 64 -17.04 2.25 1.62
C SER A 64 -16.67 3.05 2.86
N ALA A 65 -16.00 2.44 3.84
CA ALA A 65 -15.52 3.07 5.07
C ALA A 65 -14.00 3.35 5.05
N ALA A 66 -13.34 3.21 3.89
CA ALA A 66 -11.93 3.59 3.74
C ALA A 66 -11.73 5.08 4.06
N GLN A 67 -10.56 5.43 4.60
CA GLN A 67 -10.23 6.81 5.01
C GLN A 67 -10.32 7.80 3.85
N GLU A 68 -9.84 7.40 2.67
CA GLU A 68 -9.86 8.22 1.46
C GLU A 68 -11.05 7.83 0.58
N PRO A 69 -11.97 8.76 0.24
CA PRO A 69 -13.12 8.43 -0.60
C PRO A 69 -12.73 8.22 -2.07
N PHE A 70 -11.74 8.98 -2.55
CA PHE A 70 -11.30 8.99 -3.94
C PHE A 70 -9.78 9.00 -4.00
N LYS A 71 -9.21 8.27 -4.96
CA LYS A 71 -7.81 8.47 -5.29
C LYS A 71 -7.57 9.79 -5.99
N MET A 72 -6.38 10.33 -5.75
CA MET A 72 -5.86 11.47 -6.46
C MET A 72 -4.59 11.12 -7.22
N ARG A 73 -4.36 11.80 -8.34
CA ARG A 73 -3.14 11.73 -9.12
C ARG A 73 -2.49 13.11 -9.18
N PHE A 74 -1.16 13.11 -9.21
CA PHE A 74 -0.41 14.32 -9.46
C PHE A 74 -0.60 14.77 -10.92
N SER A 75 -0.83 16.07 -11.14
CA SER A 75 -1.18 16.70 -12.41
C SER A 75 -0.09 17.63 -12.98
N GLY A 76 1.05 17.80 -12.29
CA GLY A 76 2.17 18.62 -12.74
C GLY A 76 3.41 17.88 -13.24
N GLU A 77 4.54 18.58 -13.35
CA GLU A 77 5.85 18.00 -13.72
C GLU A 77 6.36 17.01 -12.66
N ARG A 78 6.83 15.83 -13.06
CA ARG A 78 7.20 14.74 -12.13
C ARG A 78 8.31 15.16 -11.16
N HIS A 79 7.95 15.45 -9.91
CA HIS A 79 8.89 15.67 -8.81
C HIS A 79 8.85 14.45 -7.86
N PHE A 80 9.77 13.50 -8.07
CA PHE A 80 9.80 12.26 -7.26
C PHE A 80 10.18 12.51 -5.79
N ASP A 81 11.05 13.49 -5.54
CA ASP A 81 11.50 13.90 -4.19
C ASP A 81 10.67 15.07 -3.65
N SER A 82 9.37 14.85 -3.53
CA SER A 82 8.44 15.84 -2.99
C SER A 82 7.29 15.22 -2.21
N ARG A 83 6.65 16.02 -1.37
CA ARG A 83 5.44 15.65 -0.63
C ARG A 83 4.32 15.18 -1.55
N ALA A 84 4.05 15.94 -2.60
CA ALA A 84 3.02 15.66 -3.59
C ALA A 84 3.36 14.39 -4.40
N GLY A 85 4.63 14.21 -4.77
CA GLY A 85 5.10 13.00 -5.45
C GLY A 85 4.92 11.75 -4.58
N PHE A 86 5.26 11.82 -3.29
CA PHE A 86 5.05 10.71 -2.36
C PHE A 86 3.55 10.38 -2.22
N ARG A 87 2.71 11.40 -2.02
CA ARG A 87 1.26 11.25 -1.89
C ARG A 87 0.64 10.64 -3.15
N GLY A 88 1.08 11.05 -4.35
CA GLY A 88 0.66 10.46 -5.61
C GLY A 88 0.99 8.97 -5.70
N ARG A 89 2.17 8.53 -5.23
CA ARG A 89 2.51 7.09 -5.15
C ARG A 89 1.66 6.34 -4.11
N ALA A 90 1.29 7.00 -3.02
CA ALA A 90 0.39 6.44 -2.01
C ALA A 90 -1.03 6.25 -2.59
N TYR A 91 -1.57 7.21 -3.34
CA TYR A 91 -2.86 6.99 -4.02
C TYR A 91 -2.81 5.91 -5.10
N ALA A 92 -1.65 5.69 -5.74
CA ALA A 92 -1.45 4.57 -6.65
C ALA A 92 -1.46 3.18 -5.96
N LEU A 93 -1.71 3.11 -4.65
CA LEU A 93 -2.06 1.88 -3.93
C LEU A 93 -3.48 1.39 -4.22
N ASP A 94 -4.35 2.26 -4.78
CA ASP A 94 -5.78 1.96 -5.01
C ASP A 94 -6.48 1.47 -3.71
N LEU A 95 -6.16 2.11 -2.58
CA LEU A 95 -6.72 1.84 -1.24
C LEU A 95 -7.82 2.84 -0.84
N ASP A 96 -8.23 3.72 -1.75
CA ASP A 96 -9.40 4.56 -1.57
C ASP A 96 -10.69 3.75 -1.75
N ALA A 97 -11.78 4.26 -1.17
CA ALA A 97 -13.08 3.60 -1.15
C ALA A 97 -13.56 3.22 -2.55
N LEU A 98 -13.52 4.16 -3.49
CA LEU A 98 -14.02 3.96 -4.85
C LEU A 98 -13.19 2.89 -5.58
N SER A 99 -11.86 2.99 -5.52
CA SER A 99 -11.00 2.00 -6.18
C SER A 99 -11.18 0.61 -5.60
N LEU A 100 -11.26 0.46 -4.28
CA LEU A 100 -11.49 -0.84 -3.63
C LEU A 100 -12.84 -1.44 -3.99
N GLN A 101 -13.91 -0.65 -4.03
CA GLN A 101 -15.22 -1.09 -4.48
C GLN A 101 -15.20 -1.54 -5.96
N CYS A 102 -14.55 -0.78 -6.83
CA CYS A 102 -14.38 -1.16 -8.24
C CYS A 102 -13.54 -2.43 -8.42
N ARG A 103 -12.49 -2.63 -7.60
CA ARG A 103 -11.70 -3.87 -7.57
C ARG A 103 -12.55 -5.07 -7.15
N ALA A 104 -13.39 -4.93 -6.12
CA ALA A 104 -14.31 -5.99 -5.69
C ALA A 104 -15.34 -6.34 -6.78
N VAL A 105 -15.93 -5.34 -7.44
CA VAL A 105 -16.85 -5.55 -8.59
C VAL A 105 -16.14 -6.25 -9.75
N SER A 106 -14.92 -5.83 -10.08
CA SER A 106 -14.12 -6.43 -11.14
C SER A 106 -13.72 -7.87 -10.82
N ALA A 107 -13.41 -8.19 -9.56
CA ALA A 107 -13.15 -9.55 -9.11
C ALA A 107 -14.42 -10.41 -9.14
N MET A 108 -15.58 -9.85 -8.78
CA MET A 108 -16.90 -10.51 -8.87
C MET A 108 -17.22 -10.94 -10.30
N LEU A 109 -16.89 -10.06 -11.25
CA LEU A 109 -16.98 -10.32 -12.68
C LEU A 109 -16.06 -11.48 -13.15
N ARG A 110 -14.85 -11.61 -12.59
CA ARG A 110 -13.91 -12.70 -12.92
C ARG A 110 -14.42 -14.07 -12.47
N ILE A 111 -15.17 -14.14 -11.36
CA ILE A 111 -15.78 -15.39 -10.88
C ILE A 111 -17.15 -15.70 -11.52
N GLN A 112 -17.53 -14.94 -12.56
CA GLN A 112 -18.77 -15.10 -13.35
C GLN A 112 -20.06 -14.71 -12.61
N GLU A 113 -19.97 -13.95 -11.53
CA GLU A 113 -21.13 -13.45 -10.76
C GLU A 113 -21.65 -12.11 -11.33
N THR A 114 -21.93 -12.08 -12.63
CA THR A 114 -22.25 -10.84 -13.38
C THR A 114 -23.46 -10.09 -12.81
N ARG A 115 -24.52 -10.80 -12.40
CA ARG A 115 -25.71 -10.17 -11.80
C ARG A 115 -25.35 -9.46 -10.51
N ARG A 116 -24.54 -10.10 -9.65
CA ARG A 116 -24.16 -9.53 -8.37
C ARG A 116 -23.19 -8.37 -8.52
N ALA A 117 -22.24 -8.47 -9.45
CA ALA A 117 -21.32 -7.38 -9.77
C ALA A 117 -22.07 -6.10 -10.18
N ARG A 118 -23.13 -6.23 -11.00
CA ARG A 118 -24.00 -5.11 -11.40
C ARG A 118 -24.70 -4.48 -10.20
N GLN A 119 -25.34 -5.29 -9.36
CA GLN A 119 -26.02 -4.82 -8.15
C GLN A 119 -25.08 -4.05 -7.23
N LEU A 120 -23.86 -4.55 -7.02
CA LEU A 120 -22.86 -3.86 -6.21
C LEU A 120 -22.47 -2.51 -6.84
N PHE A 121 -22.15 -2.48 -8.14
CA PHE A 121 -21.79 -1.24 -8.83
C PHE A 121 -22.91 -0.18 -8.81
N GLU A 122 -24.17 -0.59 -8.96
CA GLU A 122 -25.33 0.31 -8.84
C GLU A 122 -25.54 0.82 -7.41
N SER A 123 -25.11 0.05 -6.40
CA SER A 123 -25.18 0.44 -4.99
C SER A 123 -24.04 1.36 -4.53
N THR A 124 -23.04 1.62 -5.39
CA THR A 124 -21.94 2.53 -5.08
C THR A 124 -22.47 3.95 -4.89
N VAL A 125 -22.28 4.51 -3.70
CA VAL A 125 -22.61 5.90 -3.41
C VAL A 125 -21.34 6.72 -3.50
N LEU A 126 -21.30 7.68 -4.43
CA LEU A 126 -20.20 8.64 -4.54
C LEU A 126 -20.48 9.81 -3.59
N PRO A 127 -19.64 10.06 -2.56
CA PRO A 127 -19.76 11.30 -1.80
C PRO A 127 -19.44 12.49 -2.71
N PRO A 128 -19.89 13.71 -2.37
CA PRO A 128 -19.40 14.92 -3.04
C PRO A 128 -17.87 14.94 -2.98
N ALA A 129 -17.22 15.24 -4.11
CA ALA A 129 -15.78 15.45 -4.10
C ALA A 129 -15.44 16.58 -3.12
N PRO A 130 -14.56 16.33 -2.13
CA PRO A 130 -14.04 17.41 -1.31
C PRO A 130 -13.47 18.51 -2.20
N ASP A 131 -13.76 19.76 -1.86
CA ASP A 131 -13.13 20.90 -2.50
C ASP A 131 -11.62 20.78 -2.31
N LEU A 132 -10.87 20.82 -3.41
CA LEU A 132 -9.42 20.76 -3.39
C LEU A 132 -8.93 22.12 -2.87
N ARG A 133 -8.95 22.29 -1.54
CA ARG A 133 -8.49 23.52 -0.88
C ARG A 133 -6.98 23.69 -1.10
N ALA A 134 -6.61 24.35 -2.19
CA ALA A 134 -5.27 24.86 -2.53
C ALA A 134 -4.17 23.76 -2.64
N PRO A 135 -2.97 24.04 -3.20
CA PRO A 135 -2.74 23.69 -4.58
C PRO A 135 -1.58 22.70 -4.73
N GLU A 136 -1.80 21.42 -4.43
CA GLU A 136 -0.74 20.41 -4.55
C GLU A 136 -0.55 19.86 -5.98
N GLN A 137 -1.14 20.49 -7.00
CA GLN A 137 -1.18 19.94 -8.37
C GLN A 137 -1.71 18.49 -8.33
N MET A 138 -2.79 18.26 -7.57
CA MET A 138 -3.46 16.97 -7.47
C MET A 138 -4.84 17.07 -8.12
N ALA A 139 -5.26 16.00 -8.78
CA ALA A 139 -6.59 15.88 -9.36
C ALA A 139 -7.18 14.51 -8.99
N TYR A 140 -8.49 14.43 -8.81
CA TYR A 140 -9.17 13.15 -8.63
C TYR A 140 -8.98 12.26 -9.86
N ASP A 141 -8.78 10.96 -9.62
CA ASP A 141 -8.59 9.95 -10.66
C ASP A 141 -9.73 8.93 -10.63
N PHE A 142 -10.59 8.99 -11.64
CA PHE A 142 -11.74 8.10 -11.79
C PHE A 142 -11.52 6.98 -12.83
N ALA A 143 -10.28 6.77 -13.31
CA ALA A 143 -10.01 5.84 -14.41
C ALA A 143 -10.49 4.40 -14.11
N LEU A 144 -10.30 3.92 -12.88
CA LEU A 144 -10.72 2.57 -12.48
C LEU A 144 -12.25 2.42 -12.42
N PHE A 145 -12.95 3.49 -12.03
CA PHE A 145 -14.42 3.51 -12.06
C PHE A 145 -14.94 3.42 -13.48
N GLU A 146 -14.39 4.24 -14.39
CA GLU A 146 -14.74 4.21 -15.81
C GLU A 146 -14.42 2.86 -16.46
N GLN A 147 -13.26 2.28 -16.19
CA GLN A 147 -12.90 0.94 -16.67
C GLN A 147 -13.88 -0.13 -16.16
N THR A 148 -14.30 -0.04 -14.90
CA THR A 148 -15.27 -0.98 -14.31
C THR A 148 -16.64 -0.84 -14.98
N ARG A 149 -17.07 0.40 -15.25
CA ARG A 149 -18.31 0.72 -15.98
C ARG A 149 -18.30 0.12 -17.39
N GLU A 150 -17.21 0.29 -18.13
CA GLU A 150 -17.03 -0.29 -19.46
C GLU A 150 -17.02 -1.82 -19.43
N ALA A 151 -16.33 -2.42 -18.45
CA ALA A 151 -16.29 -3.87 -18.27
C ALA A 151 -17.68 -4.46 -17.99
N LEU A 152 -18.52 -3.76 -17.23
CA LEU A 152 -19.92 -4.16 -17.04
C LEU A 152 -20.71 -3.99 -18.35
N ALA A 153 -20.54 -2.85 -19.05
CA ALA A 153 -21.25 -2.56 -20.29
C ALA A 153 -21.01 -3.61 -21.38
N SER A 154 -19.76 -4.04 -21.55
CA SER A 154 -19.37 -5.10 -22.50
C SER A 154 -20.07 -6.44 -22.25
N ARG A 155 -20.55 -6.69 -21.02
CA ARG A 155 -21.33 -7.89 -20.65
C ARG A 155 -22.84 -7.69 -20.80
N GLY A 156 -23.27 -6.72 -21.62
CA GLY A 156 -24.68 -6.42 -21.86
C GLY A 156 -25.37 -5.75 -20.68
N PHE A 157 -24.62 -5.04 -19.82
CA PHE A 157 -25.19 -4.20 -18.79
C PHE A 157 -25.44 -2.80 -19.34
N ARG A 158 -26.61 -2.24 -19.10
CA ARG A 158 -26.84 -0.81 -19.23
C ARG A 158 -27.31 -0.32 -17.86
N PRO A 159 -26.48 0.41 -17.11
CA PRO A 159 -26.88 0.91 -15.80
C PRO A 159 -28.12 1.78 -15.94
N GLN A 160 -29.14 1.51 -15.11
CA GLN A 160 -30.33 2.37 -15.04
C GLN A 160 -30.02 3.69 -14.33
N LEU A 161 -29.04 3.67 -13.42
CA LEU A 161 -28.49 4.82 -12.71
C LEU A 161 -26.97 4.65 -12.68
N VAL A 162 -26.23 5.52 -13.37
CA VAL A 162 -24.77 5.64 -13.19
C VAL A 162 -24.54 6.70 -12.13
N PRO A 163 -23.81 6.41 -11.04
CA PRO A 163 -23.37 7.46 -10.13
C PRO A 163 -22.66 8.55 -10.94
N ALA A 164 -23.19 9.77 -10.92
CA ALA A 164 -22.58 10.89 -11.63
C ALA A 164 -21.21 11.16 -10.99
N LEU A 165 -20.16 11.16 -11.82
CA LEU A 165 -18.85 11.58 -11.33
C LEU A 165 -18.95 13.02 -10.82
N PRO A 166 -18.26 13.36 -9.71
CA PRO A 166 -18.11 14.75 -9.32
C PRO A 166 -17.53 15.57 -10.48
N PRO A 167 -17.95 16.85 -10.64
CA PRO A 167 -17.42 17.70 -11.69
C PRO A 167 -15.89 17.73 -11.65
N GLN A 168 -15.27 17.42 -12.78
CA GLN A 168 -13.81 17.45 -12.95
C GLN A 168 -13.28 18.81 -13.37
N ASP A 169 -14.16 19.82 -13.43
CA ASP A 169 -13.85 21.19 -13.81
C ASP A 169 -12.97 21.85 -12.73
N GLY A 170 -11.70 21.47 -12.72
CA GLY A 170 -10.63 22.37 -12.37
C GLY A 170 -10.54 23.46 -13.43
N GLY A 171 -11.56 24.32 -13.52
CA GLY A 171 -11.45 25.58 -14.23
C GLY A 171 -10.22 26.30 -13.68
N ASN A 172 -9.23 26.55 -14.53
CA ASN A 172 -7.92 27.12 -14.16
C ASN A 172 -7.48 26.66 -12.77
N VAL A 173 -6.96 25.43 -12.63
CA VAL A 173 -6.18 25.07 -11.44
C VAL A 173 -5.18 26.22 -11.25
N PRO A 174 -5.30 27.03 -10.18
CA PRO A 174 -4.38 28.13 -9.96
C PRO A 174 -2.98 27.54 -10.02
N GLN A 175 -2.03 28.20 -10.69
CA GLN A 175 -0.63 27.80 -10.61
C GLN A 175 -0.27 27.71 -9.13
N GLY A 176 -0.27 26.47 -8.64
CA GLY A 176 -0.11 26.20 -7.23
C GLY A 176 1.28 26.60 -6.80
N GLN A 177 1.42 26.87 -5.50
CA GLN A 177 2.74 26.93 -4.89
C GLN A 177 3.56 25.72 -5.34
N ALA A 178 4.83 25.95 -5.64
CA ALA A 178 5.75 24.89 -6.03
C ALA A 178 5.69 23.76 -4.98
N PRO A 179 5.73 22.48 -5.40
CA PRO A 179 5.62 21.37 -4.46
C PRO A 179 6.73 21.47 -3.41
N VAL A 180 6.38 21.18 -2.14
CA VAL A 180 7.36 21.07 -1.06
C VAL A 180 8.34 19.97 -1.44
N ARG A 181 9.58 20.38 -1.76
CA ARG A 181 10.66 19.48 -2.14
C ARG A 181 11.31 18.90 -0.89
N TYR A 182 11.75 17.66 -0.99
CA TYR A 182 12.56 17.04 0.04
C TYR A 182 14.01 17.55 0.00
N TRP A 183 14.75 17.23 1.06
CA TRP A 183 16.18 17.50 1.19
C TRP A 183 16.55 18.99 1.19
N GLN A 184 15.60 19.87 1.53
CA GLN A 184 15.82 21.31 1.57
C GLN A 184 16.38 21.79 2.92
N SER A 185 16.11 21.08 4.02
CA SER A 185 16.67 21.42 5.32
C SER A 185 18.14 20.99 5.41
N PRO A 186 18.98 21.71 6.18
CA PRO A 186 20.37 21.31 6.42
C PRO A 186 20.48 19.89 6.99
N ASP A 187 19.58 19.50 7.89
CA ASP A 187 19.60 18.18 8.53
C ASP A 187 19.25 17.06 7.54
N ALA A 188 18.20 17.25 6.73
CA ALA A 188 17.83 16.29 5.69
C ALA A 188 18.94 16.13 4.65
N ALA A 189 19.54 17.24 4.21
CA ALA A 189 20.64 17.23 3.26
C ALA A 189 21.90 16.54 3.84
N ALA A 190 22.21 16.76 5.11
CA ALA A 190 23.33 16.11 5.79
C ALA A 190 23.12 14.59 5.91
N LEU A 191 21.90 14.13 6.23
CA LEU A 191 21.59 12.70 6.28
C LEU A 191 21.68 12.04 4.89
N LEU A 192 21.18 12.70 3.85
CA LEU A 192 21.32 12.21 2.48
C LEU A 192 22.80 12.09 2.07
N ALA A 193 23.62 13.10 2.40
CA ALA A 193 25.05 13.07 2.14
C ALA A 193 25.76 11.93 2.89
N ARG A 194 25.36 11.63 4.14
CA ARG A 194 25.88 10.48 4.90
C ARG A 194 25.56 9.16 4.21
N LEU A 195 24.32 8.98 3.73
CA LEU A 195 23.93 7.79 2.98
C LEU A 195 24.74 7.64 1.68
N GLN A 196 24.95 8.74 0.95
CA GLN A 196 25.76 8.74 -0.26
C GLN A 196 27.23 8.38 0.01
N ALA A 197 27.81 8.87 1.11
CA ALA A 197 29.18 8.58 1.51
C ALA A 197 29.41 7.10 1.89
N LEU A 198 28.35 6.35 2.17
CA LEU A 198 28.41 4.90 2.42
C LEU A 198 28.56 4.08 1.13
N GLN A 199 28.51 4.71 -0.05
CA GLN A 199 28.67 4.07 -1.36
C GLN A 199 30.10 4.19 -1.92
N PRO A 200 30.67 3.12 -2.52
CA PRO A 200 30.14 1.75 -2.55
C PRO A 200 30.25 1.08 -1.16
N PRO A 201 29.41 0.07 -0.85
CA PRO A 201 29.40 -0.55 0.46
C PRO A 201 30.72 -1.25 0.79
N ARG A 202 31.24 -1.00 1.99
CA ARG A 202 32.49 -1.59 2.51
C ARG A 202 32.27 -2.27 3.85
N GLU A 203 31.31 -3.19 3.91
CA GLU A 203 30.83 -3.84 5.14
C GLU A 203 31.91 -4.56 5.97
N SER A 204 33.06 -4.89 5.39
CA SER A 204 34.21 -5.47 6.09
C SER A 204 35.02 -4.45 6.90
N SER A 205 34.92 -3.16 6.57
CA SER A 205 35.65 -2.08 7.25
C SER A 205 34.98 -1.67 8.56
N ALA A 206 35.75 -1.59 9.65
CA ALA A 206 35.29 -1.07 10.93
C ALA A 206 34.83 0.40 10.83
N GLU A 207 35.54 1.19 10.03
CA GLU A 207 35.20 2.60 9.76
C GLU A 207 33.85 2.72 9.07
N TRP A 208 33.62 1.91 8.03
CA TRP A 208 32.34 1.91 7.32
C TRP A 208 31.19 1.50 8.25
N ARG A 209 31.38 0.48 9.10
CA ARG A 209 30.36 0.05 10.07
C ARG A 209 30.03 1.15 11.07
N ALA A 210 31.05 1.85 11.60
CA ALA A 210 30.85 2.96 12.51
C ALA A 210 30.08 4.12 11.85
N ALA A 211 30.43 4.46 10.60
CA ALA A 211 29.71 5.47 9.82
C ALA A 211 28.25 5.05 9.53
N PHE A 212 28.03 3.77 9.27
CA PHE A 212 26.70 3.22 9.01
C PHE A 212 25.80 3.29 10.24
N GLU A 213 26.29 2.87 11.41
CA GLU A 213 25.55 2.98 12.68
C GLU A 213 25.24 4.44 13.01
N ALA A 214 26.23 5.33 12.88
CA ALA A 214 26.03 6.77 13.11
C ALA A 214 25.00 7.40 12.15
N PHE A 215 24.88 6.89 10.92
CA PHE A 215 23.83 7.27 9.99
C PHE A 215 22.44 6.78 10.45
N LEU A 216 22.34 5.53 10.91
CA LEU A 216 21.07 4.97 11.37
C LEU A 216 20.57 5.68 12.62
N ASP A 217 21.44 5.91 13.61
CA ASP A 217 21.08 6.60 14.84
C ASP A 217 20.65 8.05 14.55
N ALA A 218 21.40 8.77 13.70
CA ALA A 218 21.02 10.12 13.30
C ALA A 218 19.69 10.17 12.52
N THR A 219 19.40 9.15 11.69
CA THR A 219 18.11 9.07 10.98
C THR A 219 16.96 8.76 11.94
N ALA A 220 17.19 7.90 12.94
CA ALA A 220 16.20 7.58 13.96
C ALA A 220 15.86 8.80 14.81
N GLU A 221 16.88 9.51 15.30
CA GLU A 221 16.76 10.66 16.19
C GLU A 221 16.31 11.95 15.49
N TRP A 222 16.43 12.02 14.16
CA TRP A 222 16.05 13.21 13.42
C TRP A 222 14.58 13.59 13.67
N SER A 223 14.35 14.72 14.32
CA SER A 223 13.02 15.24 14.58
C SER A 223 12.70 16.40 13.65
N GLU A 224 11.41 16.71 13.53
CA GLU A 224 10.93 17.88 12.82
C GLU A 224 11.58 19.16 13.37
N THR A 225 12.07 19.99 12.45
CA THR A 225 12.29 21.41 12.76
C THR A 225 10.98 22.16 12.51
N LYS A 226 10.81 23.37 13.06
CA LYS A 226 9.62 24.21 12.82
C LYS A 226 9.32 24.50 11.33
N ALA A 227 10.28 24.22 10.44
CA ALA A 227 10.18 24.46 9.00
C ALA A 227 9.73 23.22 8.20
N GLU A 228 9.63 22.04 8.81
CA GLU A 228 9.26 20.80 8.13
C GLU A 228 7.93 20.27 8.64
N GLU A 229 7.05 19.89 7.71
CA GLU A 229 5.80 19.22 8.04
C GLU A 229 6.09 17.78 8.53
N PRO A 230 5.43 17.30 9.60
CA PRO A 230 5.62 15.95 10.15
C PRO A 230 5.65 14.83 9.11
N ALA A 231 4.70 14.86 8.18
CA ALA A 231 4.60 13.87 7.11
C ALA A 231 5.83 13.88 6.19
N GLY A 232 6.37 15.07 5.89
CA GLY A 232 7.58 15.22 5.06
C GLY A 232 8.82 14.61 5.70
N VAL A 233 9.00 14.77 7.02
CA VAL A 233 10.10 14.14 7.76
C VAL A 233 9.95 12.62 7.75
N PHE A 234 8.75 12.12 8.04
CA PHE A 234 8.46 10.67 7.99
C PHE A 234 8.79 10.07 6.62
N HIS A 235 8.37 10.71 5.53
CA HIS A 235 8.65 10.24 4.17
C HIS A 235 10.15 10.20 3.87
N GLN A 236 10.88 11.25 4.23
CA GLN A 236 12.32 11.33 4.02
C GLN A 236 13.07 10.26 4.83
N LYS A 237 12.68 10.00 6.09
CA LYS A 237 13.22 8.87 6.86
C LYS A 237 13.00 7.53 6.17
N CYS A 238 11.78 7.29 5.67
CA CYS A 238 11.46 6.05 4.95
C CYS A 238 12.29 5.90 3.66
N LEU A 239 12.52 7.00 2.93
CA LEU A 239 13.38 7.02 1.74
C LEU A 239 14.84 6.71 2.09
N LEU A 240 15.39 7.32 3.14
CA LEU A 240 16.75 7.05 3.62
C LEU A 240 16.94 5.58 4.00
N LEU A 241 16.03 5.04 4.82
CA LEU A 241 16.12 3.65 5.29
C LEU A 241 15.84 2.63 4.17
N GLY A 242 14.88 2.92 3.30
CA GLY A 242 14.59 2.11 2.11
C GLY A 242 15.77 2.04 1.14
N ASN A 243 16.50 3.14 0.99
CA ASN A 243 17.71 3.20 0.15
C ASN A 243 18.97 2.65 0.85
N ALA A 244 18.99 2.58 2.20
CA ALA A 244 20.07 1.92 2.94
C ALA A 244 19.97 0.39 2.91
N LEU A 245 18.76 -0.18 2.89
CA LEU A 245 18.55 -1.64 2.84
C LEU A 245 19.30 -2.39 1.73
N PRO A 246 19.33 -1.95 0.46
CA PRO A 246 20.08 -2.64 -0.60
C PRO A 246 21.59 -2.50 -0.49
N THR A 247 22.09 -1.63 0.39
CA THR A 247 23.53 -1.37 0.58
C THR A 247 24.21 -2.38 1.50
N VAL A 248 23.41 -3.21 2.19
CA VAL A 248 23.88 -4.18 3.17
C VAL A 248 23.45 -5.60 2.83
N SER A 249 24.42 -6.51 2.94
CA SER A 249 24.25 -7.94 2.80
C SER A 249 23.39 -8.51 3.94
N PRO A 250 22.76 -9.69 3.75
CA PRO A 250 22.08 -10.37 4.85
C PRO A 250 23.01 -10.56 6.06
N GLY A 251 22.61 -10.04 7.22
CA GLY A 251 23.45 -10.02 8.41
C GLY A 251 23.00 -9.01 9.47
N PRO A 252 23.84 -8.76 10.49
CA PRO A 252 23.52 -7.88 11.61
C PRO A 252 23.18 -6.44 11.19
N GLN A 253 23.92 -5.87 10.22
CA GLN A 253 23.68 -4.51 9.73
C GLN A 253 22.33 -4.40 9.02
N ARG A 254 21.99 -5.36 8.16
CA ARG A 254 20.66 -5.41 7.53
C ARG A 254 19.55 -5.53 8.57
N PHE A 255 19.74 -6.37 9.59
CA PHE A 255 18.79 -6.49 10.69
C PHE A 255 18.62 -5.16 11.45
N ARG A 256 19.72 -4.44 11.70
CA ARG A 256 19.68 -3.12 12.34
C ARG A 256 18.89 -2.09 11.55
N VAL A 257 19.10 -1.98 10.23
CA VAL A 257 18.29 -1.09 9.36
C VAL A 257 16.81 -1.43 9.44
N LEU A 258 16.48 -2.73 9.38
CA LEU A 258 15.10 -3.20 9.45
C LEU A 258 14.44 -2.84 10.78
N GLN A 259 15.16 -2.96 11.90
CA GLN A 259 14.66 -2.53 13.21
C GLN A 259 14.37 -1.04 13.22
N VAL A 260 15.33 -0.20 12.83
CA VAL A 260 15.13 1.27 12.79
C VAL A 260 13.97 1.66 11.86
N TYR A 261 13.85 1.00 10.71
CA TYR A 261 12.74 1.25 9.79
C TYR A 261 11.39 0.86 10.41
N LEU A 262 11.29 -0.30 11.05
CA LEU A 262 10.06 -0.70 11.73
C LEU A 262 9.71 0.26 12.89
N ASP A 263 10.70 0.73 13.64
CA ASP A 263 10.47 1.70 14.72
C ASP A 263 9.90 3.02 14.17
N VAL A 264 10.46 3.54 13.07
CA VAL A 264 9.93 4.73 12.37
C VAL A 264 8.49 4.50 11.89
N LEU A 265 8.18 3.33 11.33
CA LEU A 265 6.84 3.00 10.86
C LEU A 265 5.83 2.92 12.01
N VAL A 266 6.17 2.27 13.11
CA VAL A 266 5.26 2.01 14.25
C VAL A 266 5.09 3.24 15.15
N GLN A 267 6.01 4.20 15.13
CA GLN A 267 5.90 5.44 15.91
C GLN A 267 5.20 6.58 15.16
N SER A 268 5.00 6.45 13.85
CA SER A 268 4.47 7.54 13.02
C SER A 268 2.97 7.81 13.27
N PRO A 269 2.54 9.08 13.49
CA PRO A 269 1.13 9.42 13.62
C PRO A 269 0.33 9.21 12.33
N LEU A 270 1.01 9.11 11.17
CA LEU A 270 0.35 8.84 9.88
C LEU A 270 -0.39 7.49 9.85
N GLN A 271 -0.10 6.57 10.77
CA GLN A 271 -0.92 5.36 11.00
C GLN A 271 -2.40 5.67 11.22
N GLN A 272 -2.72 6.87 11.69
CA GLN A 272 -4.06 7.33 11.94
C GLN A 272 -4.45 8.50 11.02
N GLU A 273 -3.53 9.44 10.80
CA GLU A 273 -3.82 10.68 10.05
C GLU A 273 -3.91 10.47 8.54
N SER A 274 -3.02 9.66 7.96
CA SER A 274 -2.96 9.38 6.52
C SER A 274 -2.44 7.97 6.29
N ARG A 275 -3.32 6.99 6.48
CA ARG A 275 -3.00 5.56 6.46
C ARG A 275 -2.43 5.10 5.13
N ILE A 276 -2.89 5.68 4.03
CA ILE A 276 -2.42 5.32 2.70
C ILE A 276 -0.94 5.72 2.51
N GLU A 277 -0.55 6.85 3.08
CA GLU A 277 0.82 7.36 3.02
C GLU A 277 1.74 6.64 3.99
N TRP A 278 1.24 6.33 5.19
CA TRP A 278 1.91 5.44 6.11
C TRP A 278 2.13 4.04 5.52
N PHE A 279 1.16 3.51 4.76
CA PHE A 279 1.22 2.15 4.26
C PHE A 279 2.11 1.99 3.02
N LEU A 280 2.34 3.04 2.23
CA LEU A 280 3.28 2.99 1.10
C LEU A 280 4.67 2.43 1.48
N PRO A 281 5.38 2.96 2.50
CA PRO A 281 6.67 2.43 2.91
C PRO A 281 6.56 1.03 3.54
N VAL A 282 5.45 0.69 4.20
CA VAL A 282 5.18 -0.68 4.66
C VAL A 282 5.15 -1.65 3.47
N ARG A 283 4.41 -1.32 2.41
CA ARG A 283 4.33 -2.14 1.19
C ARG A 283 5.69 -2.27 0.52
N GLU A 284 6.46 -1.17 0.45
CA GLU A 284 7.80 -1.17 -0.11
C GLU A 284 8.78 -2.05 0.69
N LEU A 285 8.67 -2.06 2.02
CA LEU A 285 9.43 -2.93 2.89
C LEU A 285 9.07 -4.41 2.65
N LEU A 286 7.77 -4.73 2.64
CA LEU A 286 7.28 -6.09 2.41
C LEU A 286 7.65 -6.64 1.03
N ALA A 287 7.64 -5.81 -0.01
CA ALA A 287 8.07 -6.20 -1.36
C ALA A 287 9.55 -6.60 -1.44
N ARG A 288 10.37 -6.18 -0.48
CA ARG A 288 11.81 -6.47 -0.38
C ARG A 288 12.13 -7.52 0.69
N ALA A 289 11.12 -8.02 1.41
CA ALA A 289 11.29 -8.97 2.49
C ALA A 289 11.53 -10.38 1.95
N ASP A 290 12.52 -11.06 2.53
CA ASP A 290 12.72 -12.49 2.35
C ASP A 290 11.79 -13.31 3.27
N GLY A 291 11.85 -14.64 3.16
CA GLY A 291 11.00 -15.54 3.95
C GLY A 291 11.16 -15.36 5.46
N ASP A 292 12.40 -15.19 5.93
CA ASP A 292 12.70 -15.02 7.35
C ASP A 292 12.16 -13.70 7.89
N LEU A 293 12.30 -12.60 7.13
CA LEU A 293 11.75 -11.32 7.50
C LEU A 293 10.22 -11.35 7.49
N LEU A 294 9.59 -11.94 6.46
CA LEU A 294 8.13 -12.12 6.44
C LEU A 294 7.64 -12.94 7.64
N ASP A 295 8.37 -14.00 8.01
CA ASP A 295 8.02 -14.85 9.15
C ASP A 295 8.19 -14.12 10.50
N ARG A 296 9.04 -13.10 10.58
CA ARG A 296 9.11 -12.19 11.74
C ARG A 296 7.99 -11.17 11.72
N LEU A 297 7.75 -10.53 10.57
CA LEU A 297 6.76 -9.46 10.43
C LEU A 297 5.33 -9.95 10.63
N ARG A 298 5.00 -11.21 10.27
CA ARG A 298 3.68 -11.80 10.57
C ARG A 298 3.38 -11.93 12.07
N HIS A 299 4.41 -11.88 12.91
CA HIS A 299 4.29 -11.87 14.39
C HIS A 299 4.55 -10.47 14.97
N ALA A 300 4.65 -9.43 14.13
CA ALA A 300 4.74 -8.07 14.61
C ALA A 300 3.47 -7.69 15.37
N ARG A 301 3.62 -6.85 16.40
CA ARG A 301 2.47 -6.37 17.19
C ARG A 301 1.52 -5.48 16.37
N HIS A 302 2.01 -4.89 15.28
CA HIS A 302 1.19 -4.03 14.45
C HIS A 302 0.30 -4.85 13.51
N PRO A 303 -1.04 -4.79 13.63
CA PRO A 303 -1.95 -5.72 12.96
C PRO A 303 -1.91 -5.62 11.43
N VAL A 304 -1.78 -4.42 10.86
CA VAL A 304 -1.69 -4.26 9.39
C VAL A 304 -0.38 -4.84 8.83
N ILE A 305 0.76 -4.60 9.50
CA ILE A 305 2.06 -5.17 9.07
C ILE A 305 2.00 -6.69 9.16
N ALA A 306 1.45 -7.24 10.25
CA ALA A 306 1.30 -8.68 10.44
C ALA A 306 0.40 -9.32 9.37
N LEU A 307 -0.77 -8.71 9.10
CA LEU A 307 -1.69 -9.13 8.06
C LEU A 307 -1.01 -9.20 6.69
N TYR A 308 -0.38 -8.09 6.26
CA TYR A 308 0.21 -8.05 4.94
C TYR A 308 1.44 -8.95 4.82
N ALA A 309 2.26 -9.09 5.87
CA ALA A 309 3.33 -10.09 5.88
C ALA A 309 2.78 -11.52 5.72
N GLY A 310 1.68 -11.83 6.40
CA GLY A 310 0.96 -13.11 6.25
C GLY A 310 0.42 -13.32 4.84
N LEU A 311 -0.18 -12.29 4.23
CA LEU A 311 -0.65 -12.33 2.84
C LEU A 311 0.51 -12.54 1.86
N GLU A 312 1.60 -11.79 2.00
CA GLU A 312 2.78 -11.95 1.15
C GLU A 312 3.37 -13.36 1.26
N ARG A 313 3.46 -13.90 2.48
CA ARG A 313 3.95 -15.25 2.74
C ARG A 313 3.06 -16.33 2.12
N ALA A 314 1.74 -16.19 2.24
CA ALA A 314 0.76 -17.14 1.74
C ALA A 314 0.61 -17.08 0.21
N LEU A 315 0.72 -15.88 -0.38
CA LEU A 315 0.52 -15.65 -1.82
C LEU A 315 1.82 -15.74 -2.64
N ALA A 316 3.00 -15.76 -2.00
CA ALA A 316 4.29 -15.92 -2.68
C ALA A 316 4.36 -17.10 -3.68
N PRO A 317 3.82 -18.30 -3.41
CA PRO A 317 3.84 -19.42 -4.36
C PRO A 317 2.98 -19.17 -5.62
N ALA A 318 2.08 -18.17 -5.58
CA ALA A 318 1.15 -17.84 -6.66
C ALA A 318 1.57 -16.59 -7.46
N ARG A 319 2.65 -15.90 -7.08
CA ARG A 319 3.18 -14.77 -7.86
C ARG A 319 3.97 -15.28 -9.06
N ILE A 320 3.43 -15.06 -10.25
CA ILE A 320 4.27 -14.91 -11.45
C ILE A 320 5.16 -13.69 -11.16
N PRO A 321 6.50 -13.79 -11.23
CA PRO A 321 7.36 -12.64 -10.95
C PRO A 321 6.98 -11.50 -11.91
N PRO A 322 6.84 -10.25 -11.42
CA PRO A 322 6.67 -9.12 -12.30
C PRO A 322 7.88 -9.09 -13.24
N ALA A 323 7.62 -9.02 -14.54
CA ALA A 323 8.67 -8.75 -15.51
C ALA A 323 9.42 -7.51 -15.03
N ALA A 324 10.73 -7.65 -14.80
CA ALA A 324 11.58 -6.58 -14.34
C ALA A 324 11.39 -5.37 -15.25
N PHE A 325 10.80 -4.30 -14.73
CA PHE A 325 10.94 -2.99 -15.33
C PHE A 325 12.42 -2.63 -15.18
N ARG A 326 13.16 -2.80 -16.27
CA ARG A 326 14.45 -2.14 -16.51
C ARG A 326 14.20 -0.68 -16.88
#